data_AF-A0A1G0M8D7-F1
#
_entry.id   AF-A0A1G0M8D7-F1
#
_cell.length_a   1.000
_cell.length_b   1.000
_cell.length_c   1.000
_cell.angle_alpha   90.00
_cell.angle_beta   90.00
_cell.angle_gamma   90.00
#
_symmetry.space_group_name_H-M   'P 1'
#
loop_
_entity.id
_entity.type
_entity.pdbx_description
1 polymer ?
#
loop_
_entity_poly.entity_id
_entity_poly.type
_entity_poly.pdbx_seq_one_letter_code
_entity_poly.pdbx_strand_id
1 'polypeptide(L)'
;MLFVAMARALGVPARPVAGLLYARGRFYYHAWAEVYLGDWVAVDPTFDQLPADAAHVRLAIGALARPLELVRLLGRLTLEVS
;
A
#
# COMPACT_ATOMS: atom_id res chain seq x y z
N MET A 1 -7.97 -3.76 -6.54
CA MET A 1 -6.61 -3.77 -7.13
C MET A 1 -6.48 -5.01 -8.02
N LEU A 2 -6.14 -4.83 -9.30
CA LEU A 2 -6.08 -5.92 -10.28
C LEU A 2 -5.05 -6.99 -9.91
N PHE A 3 -3.83 -6.57 -9.58
CA PHE A 3 -2.74 -7.48 -9.19
C PHE A 3 -3.13 -8.43 -8.06
N VAL A 4 -3.79 -7.92 -7.01
CA VAL A 4 -4.28 -8.74 -5.88
C VAL A 4 -5.29 -9.80 -6.35
N ALA A 5 -6.18 -9.45 -7.29
CA ALA A 5 -7.15 -10.40 -7.82
C ALA A 5 -6.46 -11.50 -8.63
N MET A 6 -5.47 -11.15 -9.44
CA MET A 6 -4.68 -12.11 -10.23
C MET A 6 -3.88 -13.06 -9.33
N ALA A 7 -3.17 -12.53 -8.32
CA ALA A 7 -2.41 -13.34 -7.38
C ALA A 7 -3.32 -14.34 -6.64
N ARG A 8 -4.50 -13.89 -6.17
CA ARG A 8 -5.50 -14.77 -5.54
C ARG A 8 -6.05 -15.82 -6.50
N ALA A 9 -6.27 -15.49 -7.77
CA ALA A 9 -6.72 -16.45 -8.78
C ALA A 9 -5.69 -17.56 -9.03
N LEU A 10 -4.40 -17.28 -8.80
CA LEU A 10 -3.31 -18.26 -8.85
C LEU A 10 -3.09 -18.98 -7.51
N GLY A 11 -3.96 -18.79 -6.52
CA GLY A 11 -3.85 -19.42 -5.20
C GLY A 11 -2.84 -18.74 -4.26
N VAL A 12 -2.25 -17.61 -4.63
CA VAL A 12 -1.32 -16.85 -3.78
C VAL A 12 -2.12 -15.96 -2.83
N PRO A 13 -1.95 -16.08 -1.50
CA PRO A 13 -2.57 -15.14 -0.57
C PRO A 13 -2.03 -13.73 -0.84
N ALA A 14 -2.94 -12.81 -1.14
CA ALA A 14 -2.60 -11.42 -1.44
C ALA A 14 -3.60 -10.45 -0.81
N ARG A 15 -3.18 -9.23 -0.50
CA ARG A 15 -4.04 -8.17 0.06
C ARG A 15 -3.69 -6.79 -0.49
N PRO A 16 -4.66 -5.88 -0.65
CA PRO A 16 -4.37 -4.49 -0.96
C PRO A 16 -3.81 -3.78 0.27
N VAL A 17 -2.93 -2.82 0.03
CA VAL A 17 -2.33 -1.95 1.03
C VAL A 17 -2.52 -0.50 0.60
N ALA A 18 -2.79 0.36 1.58
CA ALA A 18 -2.85 1.80 1.42
C ALA A 18 -1.88 2.45 2.40
N GLY A 19 -1.17 3.48 1.94
CA GLY A 19 -0.19 4.15 2.76
C GLY A 19 0.41 5.37 2.08
N LEU A 20 1.64 5.68 2.45
CA LEU A 20 2.40 6.80 1.89
C LEU A 20 3.61 6.29 1.12
N LEU A 21 3.89 6.92 -0.02
CA LEU A 21 5.12 6.77 -0.77
C LEU A 21 5.93 8.07 -0.68
N TYR A 22 7.17 7.98 -0.25
CA TYR A 22 8.10 9.12 -0.35
C TYR A 22 8.72 9.17 -1.74
N ALA A 23 8.33 10.17 -2.54
CA ALA A 23 8.88 10.38 -3.86
C ALA A 23 9.14 11.88 -4.08
N ARG A 24 10.21 12.23 -4.81
CA ARG A 24 10.48 13.64 -5.20
C ARG A 24 10.42 14.63 -4.02
N GLY A 25 10.91 14.23 -2.85
CA GLY A 25 10.99 15.08 -1.66
C GLY A 25 9.70 15.21 -0.84
N ARG A 26 8.63 14.48 -1.17
CA ARG A 26 7.31 14.59 -0.50
C ARG A 26 6.65 13.22 -0.32
N PHE A 27 5.77 13.12 0.68
CA PHE A 27 4.90 11.96 0.86
C PHE A 27 3.62 12.11 0.05
N TYR A 28 3.24 11.04 -0.65
CA TYR A 28 1.99 10.95 -1.40
C TYR A 28 1.20 9.74 -0.95
N TYR A 29 -0.13 9.87 -0.94
CA TYR A 29 -0.97 8.70 -0.83
C TYR A 29 -0.64 7.72 -1.96
N HIS A 30 -0.42 6.46 -1.60
CA HIS A 30 -0.16 5.41 -2.55
C HIS A 30 -0.81 4.09 -2.12
N ALA A 31 -1.20 3.28 -3.10
CA ALA A 31 -1.79 1.97 -2.88
C ALA A 31 -1.02 0.92 -3.67
N TRP A 32 -0.62 -0.14 -2.98
CA TRP A 32 0.15 -1.25 -3.54
C TRP A 32 -0.40 -2.59 -3.04
N ALA A 33 0.27 -3.70 -3.37
CA ALA A 33 -0.14 -5.04 -2.97
C ALA A 33 0.84 -5.64 -1.96
N GLU A 34 0.38 -6.58 -1.16
CA GLU A 34 1.26 -7.52 -0.46
C GLU A 34 0.85 -8.95 -0.84
N VAL A 35 1.84 -9.82 -1.05
CA VAL A 35 1.68 -11.26 -1.30
C VAL A 35 2.38 -12.07 -0.21
N TYR A 36 1.89 -13.26 0.10
CA TYR A 36 2.50 -14.14 1.10
C TYR A 36 3.43 -15.17 0.45
N LEU A 37 4.72 -15.08 0.72
CA LEU A 37 5.78 -15.95 0.18
C LEU A 37 6.68 -16.48 1.32
N GLY A 38 6.06 -17.01 2.38
CA GLY A 38 6.73 -17.30 3.66
C GLY A 38 6.66 -16.14 4.64
N ASP A 39 6.66 -14.91 4.11
CA ASP A 39 6.32 -13.67 4.79
C ASP A 39 5.49 -12.76 3.88
N TRP A 40 4.94 -11.67 4.42
CA TRP A 40 4.27 -10.64 3.62
C TRP A 40 5.29 -9.79 2.85
N VAL A 41 5.30 -9.94 1.54
CA VAL A 41 6.18 -9.21 0.61
C VAL A 41 5.39 -8.10 -0.07
N ALA A 42 5.84 -6.85 0.06
CA ALA A 42 5.26 -5.71 -0.64
C ALA A 42 5.57 -5.80 -2.14
N VAL A 43 4.56 -5.59 -2.97
CA VAL A 43 4.68 -5.57 -4.43
C VAL A 43 4.04 -4.28 -4.93
N ASP A 44 4.78 -3.53 -5.72
CA ASP A 44 4.27 -2.33 -6.37
C ASP A 44 4.36 -2.43 -7.90
N PRO A 45 3.28 -2.88 -8.55
CA PRO A 45 3.22 -2.96 -10.01
C PRO A 45 3.27 -1.59 -10.71
N THR A 46 3.03 -0.48 -9.99
CA THR A 46 3.06 0.87 -10.56
C THR A 46 4.49 1.31 -10.88
N PHE A 47 5.43 0.89 -10.04
CA PHE A 47 6.85 1.22 -10.15
C PHE A 47 7.72 -0.01 -10.43
N ASP A 48 7.11 -1.13 -10.80
CA ASP A 48 7.78 -2.41 -11.09
C ASP A 48 8.71 -2.88 -9.95
N GLN A 49 8.21 -2.83 -8.71
CA GLN A 49 8.99 -3.20 -7.52
C GLN A 49 8.50 -4.49 -6.86
N LEU A 50 9.43 -5.40 -6.59
CA LEU A 50 9.25 -6.65 -5.83
C LEU A 50 10.58 -7.06 -5.16
N PRO A 51 10.76 -6.83 -3.83
CA PRO A 51 9.85 -6.12 -2.95
C PRO A 51 9.79 -4.61 -3.25
N ALA A 52 8.68 -3.96 -2.88
CA ALA A 52 8.62 -2.50 -2.82
C ALA A 52 9.69 -1.95 -1.87
N ASP A 53 10.27 -0.81 -2.21
CA ASP A 53 11.37 -0.23 -1.44
C ASP A 53 10.92 0.35 -0.07
N ALA A 54 11.88 0.78 0.74
CA ALA A 54 11.63 1.33 2.07
C ALA A 54 10.90 2.70 2.06
N ALA A 55 10.66 3.32 0.89
CA ALA A 55 9.90 4.56 0.80
C ALA A 55 8.38 4.34 0.97
N HIS A 56 7.94 3.08 1.02
CA HIS A 56 6.55 2.66 1.24
C HIS A 56 6.21 2.52 2.72
N VAL A 57 5.46 3.48 3.26
CA VAL A 57 4.98 3.47 4.65
C VAL A 57 3.53 3.00 4.70
N ARG A 58 3.32 1.76 5.17
CA ARG A 58 2.00 1.15 5.31
C ARG A 58 1.14 1.85 6.37
N LEU A 59 -0.09 2.22 6.02
CA LEU A 59 -1.07 2.77 6.97
C LEU A 59 -2.28 1.85 7.18
N ALA A 60 -2.74 1.17 6.13
CA ALA A 60 -3.91 0.30 6.19
C ALA A 60 -3.81 -0.89 5.23
N ILE A 61 -4.51 -1.99 5.54
CA ILE A 61 -4.56 -3.21 4.73
C ILE A 61 -6.00 -3.65 4.47
N GLY A 62 -6.21 -4.43 3.41
CA GLY A 62 -7.48 -5.11 3.17
C GLY A 62 -8.65 -4.14 2.94
N ALA A 63 -9.77 -4.34 3.63
CA ALA A 63 -10.95 -3.49 3.50
C ALA A 63 -10.70 -2.03 3.95
N LEU A 64 -9.72 -1.81 4.84
CA LEU A 64 -9.34 -0.48 5.31
C LEU A 64 -8.45 0.27 4.30
N ALA A 65 -7.90 -0.41 3.30
CA ALA A 65 -7.12 0.20 2.22
C ALA A 65 -8.00 0.90 1.15
N ARG A 66 -9.26 1.24 1.48
CA ARG A 66 -10.18 1.92 0.57
C ARG A 66 -9.96 3.44 0.63
N PRO A 67 -10.01 4.17 -0.51
CA PRO A 67 -9.76 5.61 -0.54
C PRO A 67 -10.59 6.42 0.47
N LEU A 68 -11.86 6.08 0.65
CA LEU A 68 -12.76 6.83 1.55
C LEU A 68 -12.41 6.67 3.04
N GLU A 69 -11.96 5.48 3.45
CA GLU A 69 -11.53 5.23 4.83
C GLU A 69 -10.20 5.92 5.11
N LEU A 70 -9.30 5.96 4.12
CA LEU A 70 -8.02 6.62 4.29
C LEU A 70 -8.12 8.15 4.32
N VAL A 71 -9.03 8.75 3.55
CA VAL A 71 -9.32 10.19 3.65
C VAL A 71 -9.74 10.57 5.07
N ARG A 72 -10.53 9.72 5.75
CA ARG A 72 -10.91 9.94 7.16
C ARG A 72 -9.73 9.82 8.11
N LEU A 73 -8.79 8.92 7.84
CA LEU A 73 -7.57 8.73 8.63
C LEU A 73 -6.61 9.93 8.45
N LEU A 74 -6.35 10.32 7.20
CA LEU A 74 -5.47 11.43 6.85
C LEU A 74 -6.03 12.78 7.32
N GLY A 75 -7.34 12.98 7.27
CA GLY A 75 -7.98 14.19 7.81
C GLY A 75 -7.90 14.33 9.34
N ARG A 76 -7.58 13.25 10.06
CA ARG A 76 -7.31 13.27 11.52
C ARG A 76 -5.83 13.43 11.85
N LEU A 77 -4.94 13.19 10.89
CA LEU A 77 -3.52 13.45 11.04
C LEU A 77 -3.30 14.94 10.77
N THR A 78 -3.53 15.78 11.78
CA THR A 78 -3.04 17.15 11.79
C THR A 78 -1.51 17.06 11.72
N LEU A 79 -0.93 17.30 10.54
CA LEU A 79 0.52 17.39 10.38
C LEU A 79 0.96 18.68 11.06
N GLU A 80 1.35 18.60 12.34
CA GLU A 80 2.16 19.63 12.97
C GLU A 80 3.53 19.62 12.30
N VAL A 81 3.73 20.55 11.38
CA VAL A 81 5.06 20.92 10.89
C VAL A 81 5.63 21.89 11.92
N SER A 82 6.60 21.43 12.71
CA SER A 82 7.43 22.27 13.59
C SER A 82 8.43 23.09 12.77
#